data_AF-A0A235IQ18-F1
#
_entry.id   AF-A0A235IQ18-F1
#
_cell.length_a   1.000
_cell.length_b   1.000
_cell.length_c   1.000
_cell.angle_alpha   90.00
_cell.angle_beta   90.00
_cell.angle_gamma   90.00
#
_symmetry.space_group_name_H-M   'P 1'
#
loop_
_entity.id
_entity.type
_entity.pdbx_description
1 polymer ?
#
loop_
_entity_poly.entity_id
_entity_poly.type
_entity_poly.pdbx_seq_one_letter_code
_entity_poly.pdbx_strand_id
1 'polypeptide(L)' 'MTKMDELFKLLEPLNKTQGEHSVSITFNPGMKGGVINFMLDWKTFIGEQEFENIDEAIKFAYSLRKKVGIDFISQ' A
#
# COMPACT_ATOMS: atom_id res chain seq x y z
N MET A 1 6.97 17.57 -1.45
CA MET A 1 6.69 16.12 -1.57
C MET A 1 5.19 15.98 -1.72
N THR A 2 4.72 15.28 -2.74
CA THR A 2 3.28 15.12 -2.99
C THR A 2 2.70 14.01 -2.09
N LYS A 3 1.39 14.00 -1.87
CA LYS A 3 0.71 12.90 -1.14
C LYS A 3 0.90 11.54 -1.84
N MET A 4 1.04 11.55 -3.17
CA MET A 4 1.39 10.35 -3.93
C MET A 4 2.79 9.84 -3.61
N ASP A 5 3.78 10.75 -3.49
CA ASP A 5 5.14 10.37 -3.10
C ASP A 5 5.18 9.79 -1.68
N GLU A 6 4.38 10.33 -0.75
CA GLU A 6 4.23 9.78 0.59
C GLU A 6 3.65 8.37 0.56
N LEU A 7 2.56 8.17 -0.18
CA LEU A 7 1.93 6.86 -0.35
C LEU A 7 2.94 5.84 -0.92
N PHE A 8 3.68 6.21 -1.97
CA PHE A 8 4.68 5.32 -2.55
C PHE A 8 5.81 4.98 -1.58
N LYS A 9 6.31 5.94 -0.80
CA LYS A 9 7.33 5.67 0.24
C LYS A 9 6.82 4.75 1.34
N LEU A 10 5.54 4.83 1.71
CA LEU A 10 4.95 3.93 2.70
C LEU A 10 4.80 2.50 2.19
N LEU A 11 4.49 2.35 0.90
CA LEU A 11 4.25 1.05 0.28
C LEU A 11 5.53 0.40 -0.27
N GLU A 12 6.57 1.18 -0.56
CA GLU A 12 7.84 0.69 -1.09
C GLU A 12 8.47 -0.41 -0.20
N PRO A 13 8.57 -0.26 1.13
CA PRO A 13 9.07 -1.32 2.01
C PRO A 13 8.22 -2.59 1.97
N LEU A 14 6.89 -2.46 1.89
CA LEU A 14 5.95 -3.59 1.77
C LEU A 14 6.18 -4.38 0.47
N ASN A 15 6.54 -3.68 -0.61
CA ASN A 15 6.85 -4.31 -1.90
C ASN A 15 8.28 -4.86 -1.96
N LYS A 16 9.19 -4.37 -1.11
CA LYS A 16 10.61 -4.77 -1.05
C LYS A 16 10.90 -5.91 -0.08
N THR A 17 9.94 -6.35 0.74
CA THR A 17 10.07 -7.52 1.65
C THR A 17 10.11 -8.87 0.91
N GLN A 18 11.06 -9.02 -0.03
CA GLN A 18 11.55 -10.29 -0.59
C GLN A 18 10.52 -11.23 -1.24
N GLY A 19 9.43 -10.71 -1.79
CA GLY A 19 8.45 -11.54 -2.52
C GLY A 19 7.45 -12.29 -1.63
N GLU A 20 7.45 -11.99 -0.32
CA GLU A 20 6.42 -12.46 0.63
C GLU A 20 5.20 -11.55 0.71
N HIS A 21 5.28 -10.31 0.20
CA HIS A 21 4.13 -9.44 0.04
C HIS A 21 4.32 -8.55 -1.19
N SER A 22 3.31 -8.46 -2.04
CA SER A 22 3.22 -7.55 -3.18
C SER A 22 2.02 -6.63 -2.97
N VAL A 23 2.26 -5.33 -3.12
CA VAL A 23 1.21 -4.31 -3.04
C VAL A 23 1.08 -3.63 -4.39
N SER A 24 -0.14 -3.65 -4.95
CA SER A 24 -0.45 -2.92 -6.18
C SER A 24 -1.50 -1.86 -5.90
N ILE A 25 -1.35 -0.68 -6.49
CA ILE A 25 -2.33 0.40 -6.39
C ILE A 25 -2.92 0.63 -7.78
N THR A 26 -4.25 0.58 -7.89
CA THR A 26 -4.98 0.93 -9.10
C THR A 26 -5.74 2.22 -8.86
N PHE A 27 -5.45 3.25 -9.65
CA PHE A 27 -6.22 4.49 -9.66
C PHE A 27 -7.29 4.39 -10.75
N ASN A 28 -8.56 4.59 -10.38
CA ASN A 28 -9.67 4.51 -11.33
C ASN A 28 -9.87 5.89 -11.98
N PRO A 29 -9.52 6.07 -13.27
CA PRO A 29 -9.68 7.37 -13.93
C PRO A 29 -11.16 7.78 -13.98
N GLY A 30 -11.46 8.99 -13.51
CA GLY A 30 -12.83 9.51 -13.39
C GLY A 30 -13.45 9.39 -12.00
N MET A 31 -12.82 8.64 -11.09
CA MET A 31 -13.15 8.61 -9.66
C MET A 31 -12.03 9.30 -8.86
N LYS A 32 -12.37 9.90 -7.71
CA LYS A 32 -11.36 10.48 -6.79
C LYS A 32 -10.51 9.42 -6.07
N GLY A 33 -10.85 8.16 -6.28
CA GLY A 33 -10.39 7.01 -5.52
C GLY A 33 -9.71 5.94 -6.36
N GLY A 34 -9.50 4.80 -5.72
CA GLY A 34 -8.85 3.64 -6.30
C GLY A 34 -8.89 2.46 -5.35
N VAL A 35 -8.08 1.46 -5.67
CA VAL A 35 -7.99 0.21 -4.90
C VAL A 35 -6.53 -0.07 -4.60
N ILE A 36 -6.22 -0.44 -3.35
CA ILE A 36 -4.93 -1.01 -2.98
C ILE A 36 -5.15 -2.52 -2.80
N ASN A 37 -4.46 -3.33 -3.58
CA ASN A 37 -4.47 -4.79 -3.46
C ASN A 37 -3.25 -5.29 -2.69
N PHE A 38 -3.49 -6.28 -1.85
CA PHE A 38 -2.51 -7.02 -1.08
C PHE A 38 -2.41 -8.42 -1.61
N MET A 39 -1.19 -8.82 -1.91
CA MET A 39 -0.88 -10.17 -2.32
C MET A 39 0.30 -10.66 -1.48
N LEU A 40 0.33 -11.94 -1.12
CA LEU A 40 1.46 -12.59 -0.43
C LEU A 40 2.57 -12.96 -1.44
N ASP A 41 2.20 -13.13 -2.70
CA ASP A 41 3.09 -13.21 -3.85
C ASP A 41 2.30 -12.70 -5.06
N TRP A 42 2.86 -12.73 -6.27
CA TRP A 42 2.13 -12.27 -7.47
C TRP A 42 0.90 -13.11 -7.84
N LYS A 43 0.63 -14.24 -7.16
CA LYS A 43 -0.47 -15.18 -7.42
C LYS A 43 -1.48 -15.27 -6.27
N THR A 44 -1.09 -14.90 -5.05
CA THR A 44 -1.86 -15.15 -3.83
C THR A 44 -2.46 -13.85 -3.32
N PHE A 45 -3.68 -13.56 -3.75
CA PHE A 45 -4.46 -12.43 -3.24
C PHE A 45 -4.85 -12.66 -1.77
N ILE A 46 -4.58 -11.68 -0.92
CA ILE A 46 -4.90 -11.73 0.51
C ILE A 46 -5.86 -10.62 0.95
N GLY A 47 -6.17 -9.67 0.06
CA GLY A 47 -7.20 -8.67 0.29
C GLY A 47 -7.05 -7.44 -0.59
N GLU A 48 -8.08 -6.61 -0.57
CA GLU A 48 -8.09 -5.29 -1.21
C GLU A 48 -8.77 -4.28 -0.31
N GLN A 49 -8.47 -3.02 -0.54
CA GLN A 49 -9.12 -1.90 0.13
C GLN A 49 -9.34 -0.78 -0.87
N GLU A 50 -10.60 -0.41 -1.03
CA GLU A 50 -10.98 0.79 -1.77
C GLU A 50 -10.69 2.03 -0.92
N PHE A 51 -10.32 3.11 -1.59
CA PHE A 51 -10.16 4.43 -1.01
C PHE A 51 -10.84 5.46 -1.90
N GLU A 52 -11.53 6.45 -1.32
CA GLU A 52 -12.20 7.51 -2.06
C GLU A 52 -11.29 8.71 -2.36
N ASN A 53 -10.17 8.81 -1.65
CA ASN A 53 -9.17 9.86 -1.77
C ASN A 53 -7.78 9.38 -1.30
N ILE A 54 -6.73 10.12 -1.66
CA ILE A 54 -5.35 9.76 -1.34
C ILE A 54 -5.08 9.77 0.19
N ASP A 55 -5.79 10.57 0.97
CA ASP A 55 -5.60 10.60 2.43
C ASP A 55 -6.03 9.29 3.10
N GLU A 56 -7.11 8.67 2.61
CA GLU A 56 -7.54 7.33 3.03
C GLU A 56 -6.51 6.26 2.65
N ALA A 57 -5.98 6.32 1.42
CA ALA A 57 -4.92 5.43 0.96
C ALA A 57 -3.68 5.50 1.87
N ILE A 58 -3.27 6.71 2.27
CA ILE A 58 -2.13 6.94 3.17
C ILE A 58 -2.40 6.37 4.57
N LYS A 59 -3.56 6.69 5.17
CA LYS A 59 -3.94 6.16 6.50
C LYS A 59 -3.91 4.63 6.52
N PHE A 60 -4.39 4.04 5.45
CA PHE A 60 -4.38 2.59 5.31
C PHE A 60 -2.97 2.02 5.14
N ALA A 61 -2.12 2.64 4.32
CA ALA A 61 -0.70 2.26 4.18
C ALA A 61 0.05 2.28 5.53
N TYR A 62 -0.21 3.26 6.40
CA TYR A 62 0.33 3.28 7.77
C TYR A 62 -0.17 2.10 8.62
N SER A 63 -1.48 1.81 8.57
CA SER A 63 -2.07 0.66 9.29
C SER A 63 -1.42 -0.66 8.87
N LEU A 64 -1.15 -0.82 7.57
CA LEU A 64 -0.51 -2.00 7.02
C LEU A 64 0.92 -2.16 7.51
N ARG A 65 1.76 -1.10 7.39
CA ARG A 65 3.15 -1.13 7.89
C ARG A 65 3.22 -1.56 9.36
N LYS A 66 2.30 -1.05 10.18
CA LYS A 66 2.18 -1.43 11.59
C LYS A 66 1.78 -2.89 11.78
N LYS A 67 0.83 -3.39 10.98
CA LYS A 67 0.34 -4.78 11.05
C LYS A 67 1.41 -5.80 10.63
N VAL A 68 2.22 -5.48 9.63
CA VAL A 68 3.31 -6.36 9.16
C VAL A 68 4.62 -6.18 9.95
N GLY A 69 4.66 -5.26 10.92
CA GLY A 69 5.85 -5.04 11.75
C GLY A 69 7.04 -4.39 11.03
N ILE A 70 6.82 -3.72 9.89
CA ILE A 70 7.88 -3.05 9.10
C ILE A 70 8.37 -1.74 9.77
N ASP A 71 7.79 -1.36 10.91
CA ASP A 71 8.21 -0.18 11.67
C ASP A 71 9.59 -0.33 12.37
N PHE A 72 10.31 -1.43 12.18
CA PHE A 72 11.62 -1.69 12.82
C PHE A 72 12.87 -1.60 11.93
N ILE A 73 12.76 -1.30 10.62
CA ILE A 73 13.93 -1.20 9.74
C ILE A 73 14.10 0.24 9.26
N SER A 74 14.41 1.14 10.18
CA SER A 74 15.02 2.45 9.89
C SER A 74 15.73 2.94 11.15
N GLN A 75 16.85 2.29 11.49
CA GLN A 75 17.96 2.91 12.21
C GLN A 75 19.10 3.13 11.24
#